data_AF-A0A662SC56-F1
#
_entry.id   AF-A0A662SC56-F1
#
_cell.length_a   1.000
_cell.length_b   1.000
_cell.length_c   1.000
_cell.angle_alpha   90.00
_cell.angle_beta   90.00
_cell.angle_gamma   90.00
#
_symmetry.space_group_name_H-M   'P 1'
#
loop_
_entity.id
_entity.type
_entity.pdbx_description
1 polymer ?
#
loop_
_entity_poly.entity_id
_entity_poly.type
_entity_poly.pdbx_seq_one_letter_code
_entity_poly.pdbx_strand_id
1 'polypeptide(L)' 'MLEVVKLKGGFSFRGNFRTKNIWLTTLEDFEKISQTFGGVYSQETTSKGVLHKLYVPDLNILFLYLEK' A
#
# COMPACT_ATOMS: atom_id res chain seq x y z
N MET A 1 -22.83 5.65 2.53
CA MET A 1 -22.66 4.64 1.47
C MET A 1 -21.19 4.26 1.47
N LEU A 2 -20.83 3.13 2.06
CA LEU A 2 -19.44 2.65 2.14
C LEU A 2 -19.22 1.68 0.99
N GLU A 3 -18.42 2.08 0.01
CA GLU A 3 -18.12 1.24 -1.14
C GLU A 3 -17.01 0.25 -0.75
N VAL A 4 -17.36 -1.03 -0.64
CA VAL A 4 -16.42 -2.10 -0.31
C VAL A 4 -15.67 -2.46 -1.60
N VAL A 5 -14.56 -1.78 -1.85
CA VAL A 5 -13.67 -2.10 -2.97
C VAL A 5 -12.92 -3.39 -2.63
N LYS A 6 -13.28 -4.47 -3.32
CA LYS A 6 -12.66 -5.80 -3.16
C LYS A 6 -11.30 -5.81 -3.86
N LEU A 7 -10.26 -5.42 -3.13
CA LEU A 7 -8.87 -5.47 -3.61
C LEU A 7 -8.42 -6.93 -3.81
N LYS A 8 -7.95 -7.26 -5.02
CA LYS A 8 -7.32 -8.55 -5.32
C LYS A 8 -5.85 -8.52 -4.90
N GLY A 9 -5.58 -8.59 -3.60
CA GLY A 9 -4.22 -8.62 -3.06
C GLY A 9 -4.07 -9.62 -1.93
N GLY A 10 -3.02 -10.45 -1.97
CA GLY A 10 -2.69 -11.38 -0.88
C GLY A 10 -2.13 -10.61 0.33
N PHE A 11 -2.79 -10.71 1.47
CA PHE A 11 -2.35 -10.05 2.71
C PHE A 11 -1.21 -10.83 3.36
N SER A 12 -0.06 -10.20 3.60
CA SER A 12 1.03 -10.78 4.39
C SER A 12 1.41 -9.86 5.56
N PHE A 13 1.34 -10.40 6.79
CA PHE A 13 1.52 -9.65 8.03
C PHE A 13 2.90 -9.92 8.64
N ARG A 14 3.71 -8.88 8.93
CA ARG A 14 4.93 -8.98 9.76
C ARG A 14 5.17 -7.69 10.57
N GLY A 15 5.21 -7.80 11.90
CA GLY A 15 5.94 -6.88 12.79
C GLY A 15 5.13 -5.95 13.71
N ASN A 16 5.68 -5.67 14.90
CA ASN A 16 5.08 -5.07 16.11
C ASN A 16 4.75 -3.57 16.05
N PHE A 17 3.80 -3.13 16.91
CA PHE A 17 3.06 -1.85 16.89
C PHE A 17 2.31 -1.65 15.57
N ARG A 18 1.29 -2.50 15.40
CA ARG A 18 0.83 -3.12 14.14
C ARG A 18 0.35 -2.15 13.05
N THR A 19 1.24 -1.36 12.48
CA THR A 19 1.03 -0.85 11.13
C THR A 19 0.86 -2.07 10.21
N LYS A 20 -0.32 -2.22 9.63
CA LYS A 20 -0.61 -3.36 8.76
C LYS A 20 0.05 -3.11 7.41
N ASN A 21 1.01 -3.96 7.05
CA ASN A 21 1.63 -3.89 5.73
C ASN A 21 0.75 -4.65 4.71
N ILE A 22 0.42 -3.99 3.59
CA ILE A 22 -0.36 -4.58 2.50
C ILE A 22 0.45 -4.43 1.22
N TRP A 23 0.78 -5.57 0.60
CA TRP A 23 1.45 -5.59 -0.68
C TRP A 23 0.43 -5.58 -1.81
N LEU A 24 0.57 -4.61 -2.70
CA LEU A 24 -0.20 -4.49 -3.92
C LEU A 24 0.61 -5.09 -5.08
N THR A 25 -0.11 -5.64 -6.04
CA THR A 25 0.48 -6.34 -7.20
C THR A 25 0.50 -5.48 -8.45
N THR A 26 -0.34 -4.44 -8.51
CA THR A 26 -0.48 -3.56 -9.67
C THR A 26 -0.31 -2.10 -9.26
N LEU A 27 0.22 -1.28 -10.19
CA LEU A 27 0.32 0.17 -10.02
C LEU A 27 -1.07 0.81 -9.93
N GLU A 28 -2.02 0.33 -10.73
CA GLU A 28 -3.39 0.83 -10.75
C GLU A 28 -4.09 0.73 -9.38
N ASP A 29 -3.91 -0.39 -8.67
CA ASP A 29 -4.44 -0.55 -7.31
C ASP A 29 -3.78 0.42 -6.32
N PHE A 30 -2.48 0.66 -6.48
CA PHE A 30 -1.74 1.62 -5.65
C PHE A 30 -2.23 3.05 -5.86
N GLU A 31 -2.40 3.48 -7.11
CA GLU A 31 -2.91 4.81 -7.46
C GLU A 31 -4.33 5.01 -6.94
N LYS A 32 -5.22 4.03 -7.14
CA LYS A 32 -6.59 4.08 -6.60
C LYS A 32 -6.60 4.22 -5.09
N ILE A 33 -5.77 3.44 -4.38
CA ILE A 33 -5.66 3.51 -2.92
C ILE A 33 -5.12 4.87 -2.48
N SER A 34 -4.08 5.38 -3.15
CA SER A 34 -3.52 6.71 -2.87
C SER A 34 -4.52 7.83 -3.08
N GLN A 35 -5.37 7.75 -4.11
CA GLN A 35 -6.44 8.72 -4.35
C GLN A 35 -7.60 8.57 -3.36
N THR A 36 -7.94 7.34 -2.97
CA THR A 36 -9.09 7.05 -2.09
C THR A 36 -8.82 7.41 -0.63
N PHE A 37 -7.68 6.98 -0.10
CA PHE A 37 -7.37 7.12 1.32
C PHE A 37 -6.45 8.31 1.61
N GLY A 38 -5.79 8.86 0.58
CA GLY A 38 -4.68 9.78 0.79
C GLY A 38 -3.55 9.11 1.59
N GLY A 39 -2.70 9.93 2.20
CA GLY A 39 -1.65 9.47 3.10
C GLY A 39 -0.27 10.04 2.78
N VAL A 40 0.74 9.49 3.44
CA VAL A 40 2.14 9.87 3.26
C VAL A 40 2.76 8.93 2.23
N TYR A 41 2.96 9.45 1.03
CA TYR A 41 3.64 8.75 -0.05
C TYR A 41 5.17 8.89 0.06
N SER A 42 5.88 7.79 -0.13
CA SER A 42 7.34 7.77 -0.29
C SER A 42 7.74 6.70 -1.29
N GLN A 43 8.90 6.88 -1.93
CA GLN A 43 9.45 5.93 -2.89
C GLN A 43 10.92 5.66 -2.60
N GLU A 44 11.35 4.44 -2.85
CA GLU A 44 12.73 3.99 -2.64
C GLU A 44 13.20 3.17 -3.84
N THR A 45 14.30 3.58 -4.46
CA THR A 45 14.93 2.82 -5.55
C THR A 45 15.75 1.69 -4.95
N THR A 46 15.40 0.44 -5.27
CA THR A 46 16.11 -0.75 -4.81
C THR A 46 16.75 -1.47 -6.00
N SER A 47 17.64 -2.43 -5.72
CA SER A 47 18.22 -3.30 -6.76
C SER A 47 17.20 -4.19 -7.49
N LYS A 48 15.94 -4.23 -7.02
CA LYS A 48 14.85 -5.02 -7.58
C LYS A 48 13.79 -4.20 -8.31
N GLY A 49 13.95 -2.86 -8.37
CA GLY A 49 12.96 -1.93 -8.90
C GLY A 49 12.63 -0.79 -7.93
N VAL A 50 11.59 -0.02 -8.24
CA VAL A 50 11.12 1.12 -7.44
C VAL A 50 10.04 0.65 -6.46
N LEU A 51 10.31 0.82 -5.16
CA LEU A 51 9.36 0.48 -4.10
C LEU A 51 8.56 1.72 -3.72
N HIS A 52 7.28 1.71 -4.06
CA HIS A 52 6.29 2.70 -3.66
C HIS A 52 5.70 2.33 -2.31
N LYS A 53 5.63 3.29 -1.40
CA LYS A 53 5.11 3.12 -0.04
C LYS A 53 4.08 4.22 0.23
N LEU A 54 2.89 3.83 0.67
CA LEU A 54 1.85 4.76 1.11
C LEU A 54 1.43 4.41 2.52
N TYR A 55 1.77 5.27 3.47
CA TYR A 55 1.29 5.14 4.84
C TYR A 55 -0.01 5.92 5.02
N VAL A 56 -1.05 5.23 5.47
CA VAL A 56 -2.36 5.82 5.82
C VAL A 56 -2.48 5.82 7.35
N PRO A 57 -2.24 6.96 8.02
CA PRO A 57 -2.22 7.05 9.48
C PRO A 57 -3.55 6.65 10.11
N ASP A 58 -4.67 7.11 9.53
CA ASP A 58 -6.03 6.89 10.05
C ASP A 58 -6.39 5.41 10.14
N LEU A 59 -5.87 4.60 9.22
CA LEU A 59 -6.10 3.14 9.20
C LEU A 59 -4.95 2.38 9.87
N ASN A 60 -3.84 3.06 10.17
CA ASN A 60 -2.56 2.48 10.53
C ASN A 60 -2.16 1.35 9.56
N ILE A 61 -2.20 1.65 8.25
CA ILE A 61 -1.87 0.72 7.17
C ILE A 61 -0.74 1.31 6.33
N LEU A 62 0.21 0.46 5.94
CA LEU A 62 1.26 0.77 4.97
C LEU A 62 1.04 -0.06 3.71
N PHE A 63 0.63 0.58 2.63
CA PHE A 63 0.55 -0.05 1.31
C PHE A 63 1.91 -0.01 0.63
N LEU A 64 2.29 -1.13 0.01
CA LEU A 64 3.58 -1.33 -0.62
C LEU A 64 3.37 -1.86 -2.05
N TYR A 65 4.00 -1.24 -3.04
CA TYR A 65 4.00 -1.71 -4.42
C TYR A 65 5.43 -1.67 -4.96
N LEU A 66 5.87 -2.77 -5.58
CA LEU A 66 7.19 -2.85 -6.22
C LEU A 66 7.01 -2.80 -7.74
N GLU A 67 7.36 -1.67 -8.32
CA GLU A 67 7.48 -1.50 -9.77
C GLU A 67 8.81 -2.09 -10.23
N LYS A 68 8.79 -2.98 -11.23
CA LYS A 68 9.95 -3.67 -11.77
C LYS A 68 10.29 -3.19 -13.17
#